data_AF-A0A8T1M6N1-F1
#
_entry.id   AF-A0A8T1M6N1-F1
#
_cell.length_a   1.000
_cell.length_b   1.000
_cell.length_c   1.000
_cell.angle_alpha   90.00
_cell.angle_beta   90.00
_cell.angle_gamma   90.00
#
_symmetry.space_group_name_H-M   'P 1'
#
loop_
_entity.id
_entity.type
_entity.pdbx_description
1 polymer ?
#
loop_
_entity_poly.entity_id
_entity_poly.type
_entity_poly.pdbx_seq_one_letter_code
_entity_poly.pdbx_strand_id
1 'polypeptide(L)'
;MSAFDKIYRSAIPMKFFTKGWGKPEVLRKLVENTEFITRRDRFETLVAHESPITFEQRIVRKNAVILEGSFISPFSKALPGVMLPENELARFQLILPKEWIPKYRPICLQLAGTGDHTYYRRRLFLANRLLEDGIASIIIMNPFYSKRKPRDQRGSCLNYVSDLFIMGGALITECATLLRWCETNGYGPVAIHGISMGGYMASLCATVWPKPISLIPCLSWTTASVVFVDGIMAGAVDWDTLTKQYFADSVFSDCIRPLIQPSIPEQYRCTSTLEESPLEMHSEPSARPTVTLRSSSPSEADPVFNSSGTKASGTYVGDMVSGPNPSTLLPSSSPTSVLDSSPSTSPSSVQSDVARTLFFLSLIPLKQLGDSRTWHLPDALRRPFDTSIWHTGISYFRPWPQNISNIISTPPDPEVRQFLRELMDYFTHLGNFSPVTDPRLVLAVTAEQDAYVPRHGVTPLNKLYPGAEIRILPQSGHVGAYLRNAVWTRDFRQAITDCLNRQVELHYGEPGPFRSPQTKPAVTDT
;
A
#
# COMPACT_ATOMS: atom_id res chain seq x y z
N MET A 1 -8.78 -18.25 -10.47
CA MET A 1 -7.69 -17.31 -10.85
C MET A 1 -8.16 -16.47 -12.01
N SER A 2 -7.99 -15.15 -11.96
CA SER A 2 -8.29 -14.25 -13.08
C SER A 2 -7.42 -14.52 -14.32
N ALA A 3 -8.04 -14.46 -15.51
CA ALA A 3 -7.32 -14.47 -16.79
C ALA A 3 -6.56 -13.15 -17.05
N PHE A 4 -7.14 -12.01 -16.65
CA PHE A 4 -6.53 -10.69 -16.84
C PHE A 4 -5.19 -10.55 -16.10
N ASP A 5 -5.10 -11.10 -14.87
CA ASP A 5 -3.86 -11.09 -14.10
C ASP A 5 -2.74 -11.86 -14.84
N LYS A 6 -3.06 -13.01 -15.44
CA LYS A 6 -2.12 -13.80 -16.26
C LYS A 6 -1.64 -13.04 -17.50
N ILE A 7 -2.56 -12.38 -18.21
CA ILE A 7 -2.25 -11.58 -19.42
C ILE A 7 -1.33 -10.40 -19.04
N TYR A 8 -1.68 -9.66 -17.98
CA TYR A 8 -0.87 -8.54 -17.49
C TYR A 8 0.54 -8.99 -17.08
N ARG A 9 0.66 -10.13 -16.37
CA ARG A 9 1.96 -10.74 -16.04
C ARG A 9 2.75 -11.10 -17.29
N SER A 10 2.14 -11.74 -18.29
CA SER A 10 2.85 -12.21 -19.50
C SER A 10 3.43 -11.08 -20.35
N ALA A 11 2.85 -9.87 -20.28
CA ALA A 11 3.33 -8.68 -20.99
C ALA A 11 4.60 -8.03 -20.40
N ILE A 12 5.12 -8.52 -19.25
CA ILE A 12 6.21 -7.87 -18.50
C ILE A 12 7.43 -8.82 -18.39
N PRO A 13 8.38 -8.79 -19.34
CA PRO A 13 9.58 -9.65 -19.32
C PRO A 13 10.66 -9.08 -18.38
N MET A 14 10.39 -9.10 -17.07
CA MET A 14 11.36 -8.75 -16.03
C MET A 14 11.43 -9.87 -14.97
N LYS A 15 12.66 -10.22 -14.55
CA LYS A 15 12.96 -11.16 -13.46
C LYS A 15 13.34 -10.38 -12.19
N PHE A 16 12.92 -10.90 -11.03
CA PHE A 16 13.37 -10.56 -9.68
C PHE A 16 14.54 -11.47 -9.27
N PHE A 17 15.35 -11.00 -8.33
CA PHE A 17 16.43 -11.77 -7.69
C PHE A 17 17.52 -12.22 -8.68
N THR A 18 17.77 -11.42 -9.72
CA THR A 18 18.74 -11.70 -10.80
C THR A 18 20.21 -11.62 -10.38
N LYS A 19 20.48 -11.28 -9.13
CA LYS A 19 21.79 -11.42 -8.47
C LYS A 19 21.78 -12.46 -7.34
N GLY A 20 20.66 -13.16 -7.16
CA GLY A 20 20.48 -14.32 -6.30
C GLY A 20 20.02 -14.02 -4.88
N TRP A 21 20.52 -14.76 -3.89
CA TRP A 21 20.01 -14.71 -2.51
C TRP A 21 20.34 -13.41 -1.79
N GLY A 22 21.53 -12.87 -2.04
CA GLY A 22 22.14 -11.81 -1.24
C GLY A 22 23.37 -12.33 -0.50
N LYS A 23 23.99 -11.45 0.29
CA LYS A 23 25.17 -11.79 1.09
C LYS A 23 24.81 -12.71 2.26
N PRO A 24 25.48 -13.88 2.45
CA PRO A 24 25.20 -14.79 3.56
C PRO A 24 25.29 -14.13 4.94
N GLU A 25 26.23 -13.19 5.12
CA GLU A 25 26.45 -12.48 6.39
C GLU A 25 25.31 -11.49 6.67
N VAL A 26 24.73 -10.91 5.62
CA VAL A 26 23.58 -9.99 5.72
C VAL A 26 22.30 -10.79 6.03
N LEU A 27 22.10 -11.93 5.38
CA LEU A 27 20.98 -12.83 5.70
C LEU A 27 21.07 -13.36 7.13
N ARG A 28 22.25 -13.85 7.54
CA ARG A 28 22.54 -14.24 8.92
C ARG A 28 22.21 -13.11 9.91
N LYS A 29 22.74 -11.91 9.70
CA LYS A 29 22.50 -10.74 10.56
C LYS A 29 21.02 -10.35 10.63
N LEU A 30 20.26 -10.49 9.53
CA LEU A 30 18.80 -10.27 9.53
C LEU A 30 18.07 -11.34 10.36
N VAL A 31 18.45 -12.61 10.25
CA VAL A 31 17.85 -13.72 11.00
C VAL A 31 18.11 -13.57 12.50
N GLU A 32 19.37 -13.35 12.88
CA GLU A 32 19.85 -13.19 14.27
C GLU A 32 19.23 -11.97 14.98
N ASN A 33 18.73 -10.97 14.24
CA ASN A 33 18.15 -9.75 14.78
C ASN A 33 16.64 -9.61 14.51
N THR A 34 15.94 -10.66 14.00
CA THR A 34 14.53 -10.54 13.61
C THR A 34 13.62 -10.09 14.76
N GLU A 35 13.92 -10.51 16.00
CA GLU A 35 13.19 -10.09 17.21
C GLU A 35 13.12 -8.57 17.41
N PHE A 36 14.09 -7.81 16.88
CA PHE A 36 14.06 -6.34 16.94
C PHE A 36 12.85 -5.75 16.20
N ILE A 37 12.40 -6.39 15.12
CA ILE A 37 11.29 -5.93 14.26
C ILE A 37 10.01 -6.79 14.36
N THR A 38 10.04 -7.95 15.01
CA THR A 38 8.84 -8.80 15.22
C THR A 38 8.13 -8.56 16.55
N ARG A 39 8.83 -8.01 17.55
CA ARG A 39 8.34 -7.90 18.93
C ARG A 39 7.87 -6.49 19.32
N ARG A 40 6.60 -6.38 19.76
CA ARG A 40 6.01 -5.12 20.24
C ARG A 40 6.58 -4.63 21.57
N ASP A 41 7.08 -5.52 22.42
CA ASP A 41 7.74 -5.12 23.68
C ASP A 41 9.06 -4.36 23.45
N ARG A 42 9.66 -4.49 22.25
CA ARG A 42 10.83 -3.71 21.82
C ARG A 42 10.47 -2.39 21.13
N PHE A 43 9.22 -1.94 21.14
CA PHE A 43 8.80 -0.69 20.49
C PHE A 43 9.62 0.53 20.91
N GLU A 44 9.84 0.73 22.22
CA GLU A 44 10.65 1.87 22.68
C GLU A 44 12.13 1.73 22.26
N THR A 45 12.66 0.51 22.11
CA THR A 45 14.00 0.25 21.54
C THR A 45 14.05 0.53 20.03
N LEU A 46 12.96 0.25 19.30
CA LEU A 46 12.80 0.58 17.89
C LEU A 46 12.83 2.10 17.67
N VAL A 47 12.04 2.88 18.44
CA VAL A 47 11.99 4.35 18.30
C VAL A 47 13.13 5.08 19.00
N ALA A 48 13.84 4.49 19.97
CA ALA A 48 15.06 5.07 20.53
C ALA A 48 16.17 5.33 19.48
N HIS A 49 16.11 4.66 18.33
CA HIS A 49 16.99 4.88 17.19
C HIS A 49 16.49 5.97 16.22
N GLU A 50 15.39 6.68 16.52
CA GLU A 50 14.81 7.67 15.60
C GLU A 50 15.74 8.86 15.31
N SER A 51 15.42 9.60 14.26
CA SER A 51 16.17 10.76 13.80
C SER A 51 15.19 11.93 13.61
N PRO A 52 15.56 13.18 13.93
CA PRO A 52 14.68 14.32 13.77
C PRO A 52 14.11 14.40 12.34
N ILE A 53 12.77 14.38 12.24
CA ILE A 53 12.07 14.51 10.96
C ILE A 53 12.29 15.93 10.42
N THR A 54 12.94 16.01 9.27
CA THR A 54 13.22 17.25 8.55
C THR A 54 12.21 17.43 7.43
N PHE A 55 11.62 18.62 7.30
CA PHE A 55 10.73 18.95 6.18
C PHE A 55 11.50 19.70 5.10
N GLU A 56 11.72 19.04 3.95
CA GLU A 56 12.50 19.54 2.81
C GLU A 56 11.70 20.56 1.97
N GLN A 57 10.37 20.42 1.91
CA GLN A 57 9.50 21.26 1.06
C GLN A 57 8.12 21.48 1.68
N ARG A 58 7.51 22.65 1.41
CA ARG A 58 6.12 22.97 1.80
C ARG A 58 5.37 23.63 0.64
N ILE A 59 4.25 23.01 0.23
CA ILE A 59 3.40 23.47 -0.86
C ILE A 59 1.98 23.66 -0.32
N VAL A 60 1.48 24.89 -0.34
CA VAL A 60 0.08 25.19 -0.01
C VAL A 60 -0.76 25.10 -1.29
N ARG A 61 -1.86 24.35 -1.26
CA ARG A 61 -2.87 24.28 -2.33
C ARG A 61 -4.22 24.80 -1.79
N LYS A 62 -5.30 24.79 -2.59
CA LYS A 62 -6.61 25.33 -2.17
C LYS A 62 -7.11 24.69 -0.87
N ASN A 63 -7.20 23.35 -0.84
CA ASN A 63 -7.80 22.59 0.26
C ASN A 63 -6.78 21.87 1.17
N ALA A 64 -5.48 21.98 0.88
CA ALA A 64 -4.44 21.15 1.52
C ALA A 64 -3.12 21.89 1.74
N VAL A 65 -2.32 21.38 2.67
CA VAL A 65 -0.88 21.64 2.80
C VAL A 65 -0.14 20.33 2.56
N ILE A 66 0.79 20.34 1.59
CA ILE A 66 1.64 19.20 1.26
C ILE A 66 3.06 19.51 1.75
N LEU A 67 3.66 18.56 2.46
CA LEU A 67 5.02 18.62 2.98
C LEU A 67 5.80 17.42 2.44
N GLU A 68 7.02 17.62 1.90
CA GLU A 68 7.96 16.51 1.71
C GLU A 68 8.92 16.48 2.90
N GLY A 69 9.13 15.30 3.48
CA GLY A 69 9.96 15.11 4.67
C GLY A 69 10.88 13.90 4.57
N SER A 70 11.93 13.92 5.38
CA SER A 70 12.95 12.87 5.44
C SER A 70 13.57 12.73 6.83
N PHE A 71 14.13 11.55 7.10
CA PHE A 71 14.85 11.21 8.33
C PHE A 71 15.76 10.00 8.05
N ILE A 72 16.84 9.83 8.81
CA ILE A 72 17.66 8.61 8.70
C ILE A 72 16.88 7.45 9.32
N SER A 73 16.72 6.37 8.54
CA SER A 73 15.98 5.16 8.90
C SER A 73 16.55 4.55 10.18
N PRO A 74 15.72 4.27 11.23
CA PRO A 74 16.23 3.67 12.46
C PRO A 74 16.90 2.31 12.22
N PHE A 75 16.46 1.58 11.18
CA PHE A 75 17.03 0.29 10.77
C PHE A 75 18.50 0.37 10.33
N SER A 76 18.98 1.49 9.76
CA SER A 76 20.41 1.60 9.40
C SER A 76 21.30 1.79 10.62
N LYS A 77 20.80 2.46 11.67
CA LYS A 77 21.49 2.57 12.96
C LYS A 77 21.47 1.26 13.74
N ALA A 78 20.32 0.58 13.75
CA ALA A 78 20.14 -0.67 14.49
C ALA A 78 20.90 -1.84 13.85
N LEU A 79 20.97 -1.90 12.51
CA LEU A 79 21.72 -2.90 11.76
C LEU A 79 22.71 -2.26 10.77
N PRO A 80 23.84 -1.69 11.24
CA PRO A 80 24.83 -1.04 10.38
C PRO A 80 25.36 -1.98 9.28
N GLY A 81 25.52 -1.44 8.07
CA GLY A 81 26.01 -2.18 6.90
C GLY A 81 25.01 -3.13 6.23
N VAL A 82 23.76 -3.23 6.72
CA VAL A 82 22.70 -4.02 6.09
C VAL A 82 21.96 -3.24 4.99
N MET A 83 21.75 -1.93 5.19
CA MET A 83 21.15 -1.05 4.18
C MET A 83 22.21 -0.55 3.18
N LEU A 84 21.79 -0.31 1.94
CA LEU A 84 22.57 0.46 0.96
C LEU A 84 22.47 1.97 1.29
N PRO A 85 23.49 2.80 1.00
CA PRO A 85 23.45 4.24 1.30
C PRO A 85 22.24 4.97 0.69
N GLU A 86 21.81 4.62 -0.52
CA GLU A 86 20.61 5.19 -1.14
C GLU A 86 19.31 4.83 -0.39
N ASN A 87 19.32 3.73 0.39
CA ASN A 87 18.19 3.32 1.21
C ASN A 87 18.16 4.01 2.58
N GLU A 88 19.28 4.45 3.16
CA GLU A 88 19.32 4.90 4.57
C GLU A 88 18.45 6.13 4.86
N LEU A 89 18.32 7.05 3.91
CA LEU A 89 17.46 8.22 4.05
C LEU A 89 16.00 7.84 3.74
N ALA A 90 15.21 7.67 4.79
CA ALA A 90 13.76 7.51 4.71
C ALA A 90 13.13 8.81 4.18
N ARG A 91 12.12 8.67 3.32
CA ARG A 91 11.49 9.79 2.59
C ARG A 91 9.99 9.59 2.52
N PHE A 92 9.22 10.64 2.81
CA PHE A 92 7.77 10.61 2.79
C PHE A 92 7.17 11.93 2.32
N GLN A 93 5.88 11.90 1.98
CA GLN A 93 5.07 13.08 1.74
C GLN A 93 3.87 13.08 2.68
N LEU A 94 3.75 14.14 3.49
CA LEU A 94 2.64 14.37 4.39
C LEU A 94 1.65 15.33 3.72
N ILE A 95 0.37 14.94 3.73
CA ILE A 95 -0.72 15.66 3.07
C ILE A 95 -1.78 15.95 4.13
N LEU A 96 -1.88 17.23 4.51
CA LEU A 96 -2.77 17.73 5.55
C LEU A 96 -3.97 18.45 4.91
N PRO A 97 -5.20 18.24 5.41
CA PRO A 97 -6.29 19.17 5.13
C PRO A 97 -6.02 20.50 5.85
N LYS A 98 -6.60 21.60 5.35
CA LYS A 98 -6.53 22.90 6.03
C LYS A 98 -7.48 23.01 7.23
N GLU A 99 -8.63 22.35 7.10
CA GLU A 99 -9.70 22.31 8.08
C GLU A 99 -9.90 20.86 8.50
N TRP A 100 -10.19 20.64 9.78
CA TRP A 100 -10.36 19.30 10.34
C TRP A 100 -11.80 19.12 10.81
N ILE A 101 -12.26 17.87 10.85
CA ILE A 101 -13.46 17.53 11.61
C ILE A 101 -13.18 17.89 13.09
N PRO A 102 -14.06 18.62 13.79
CA PRO A 102 -13.83 19.00 15.18
C PRO A 102 -13.45 17.81 16.08
N LYS A 103 -12.68 18.08 17.13
CA LYS A 103 -12.07 17.11 18.06
C LYS A 103 -10.97 16.20 17.49
N TYR A 104 -11.00 15.81 16.21
CA TYR A 104 -10.11 14.79 15.65
C TYR A 104 -9.14 15.29 14.58
N ARG A 105 -7.98 14.63 14.46
CA ARG A 105 -6.96 14.89 13.41
C ARG A 105 -6.54 13.57 12.75
N PRO A 106 -7.48 12.84 12.12
CA PRO A 106 -7.26 11.49 11.62
C PRO A 106 -6.21 11.41 10.50
N ILE A 107 -5.38 10.38 10.51
CA ILE A 107 -4.28 10.26 9.54
C ILE A 107 -4.04 8.82 9.09
N CYS A 108 -3.89 8.64 7.78
CA CYS A 108 -3.63 7.35 7.15
C CYS A 108 -2.18 7.26 6.63
N LEU A 109 -1.38 6.36 7.19
CA LEU A 109 -0.07 5.98 6.66
C LEU A 109 -0.29 5.01 5.49
N GLN A 110 0.26 5.32 4.32
CA GLN A 110 0.03 4.60 3.06
C GLN A 110 1.32 3.99 2.52
N LEU A 111 1.41 2.66 2.51
CA LEU A 111 2.56 1.88 2.03
C LEU A 111 2.45 1.51 0.54
N ALA A 112 3.58 1.49 -0.18
CA ALA A 112 3.58 1.29 -1.63
C ALA A 112 3.38 -0.19 -2.02
N GLY A 113 2.51 -0.43 -3.00
CA GLY A 113 2.44 -1.70 -3.73
C GLY A 113 3.55 -1.82 -4.78
N THR A 114 3.72 -3.02 -5.34
CA THR A 114 4.81 -3.33 -6.29
C THR A 114 4.81 -2.38 -7.48
N GLY A 115 5.87 -1.60 -7.64
CA GLY A 115 6.04 -0.65 -8.75
C GLY A 115 5.44 0.75 -8.52
N ASP A 116 4.78 1.05 -7.39
CA ASP A 116 4.42 2.43 -7.04
C ASP A 116 5.63 3.20 -6.47
N HIS A 117 6.58 3.51 -7.34
CA HIS A 117 7.87 4.10 -6.95
C HIS A 117 7.80 5.48 -6.29
N THR A 118 6.69 6.19 -6.35
CA THR A 118 6.61 7.62 -5.95
C THR A 118 5.40 7.89 -5.06
N TYR A 119 5.24 9.14 -4.64
CA TYR A 119 4.02 9.59 -3.96
C TYR A 119 2.82 9.74 -4.91
N TYR A 120 3.04 9.79 -6.23
CA TYR A 120 2.05 10.32 -7.17
C TYR A 120 0.75 9.51 -7.22
N ARG A 121 0.82 8.17 -7.30
CA ARG A 121 -0.38 7.32 -7.47
C ARG A 121 -1.23 7.32 -6.21
N ARG A 122 -0.61 6.97 -5.06
CA ARG A 122 -1.24 7.07 -3.74
C ARG A 122 -1.81 8.47 -3.48
N ARG A 123 -1.12 9.55 -3.88
CA ARG A 123 -1.68 10.91 -3.79
C ARG A 123 -2.92 11.11 -4.65
N LEU A 124 -2.84 10.79 -5.95
CA LEU A 124 -3.90 11.06 -6.92
C LEU A 124 -5.17 10.25 -6.63
N PHE A 125 -5.01 8.94 -6.40
CA PHE A 125 -6.13 8.01 -6.30
C PHE A 125 -6.69 7.88 -4.88
N LEU A 126 -5.86 8.05 -3.83
CA LEU A 126 -6.28 7.83 -2.43
C LEU A 126 -6.18 9.10 -1.56
N ALA A 127 -5.00 9.67 -1.33
CA ALA A 127 -4.84 10.76 -0.35
C ALA A 127 -5.65 12.02 -0.71
N ASN A 128 -5.68 12.41 -1.99
CA ASN A 128 -6.54 13.51 -2.46
C ASN A 128 -8.04 13.27 -2.23
N ARG A 129 -8.45 12.00 -2.04
CA ARG A 129 -9.83 11.60 -1.75
C ARG A 129 -10.11 11.52 -0.25
N LEU A 130 -9.16 11.04 0.55
CA LEU A 130 -9.24 11.08 2.01
C LEU A 130 -9.34 12.51 2.56
N LEU A 131 -8.74 13.49 1.87
CA LEU A 131 -8.94 14.93 2.16
C LEU A 131 -10.41 15.38 2.06
N GLU A 132 -11.26 14.73 1.26
CA GLU A 132 -12.70 15.03 1.16
C GLU A 132 -13.49 14.55 2.39
N ASP A 133 -12.89 13.65 3.18
CA ASP A 133 -13.41 13.05 4.41
C ASP A 133 -12.75 13.63 5.68
N GLY A 134 -11.89 14.64 5.52
CA GLY A 134 -11.12 15.25 6.62
C GLY A 134 -9.91 14.44 7.09
N ILE A 135 -9.50 13.41 6.34
CA ILE A 135 -8.43 12.47 6.71
C ILE A 135 -7.11 12.87 6.03
N ALA A 136 -6.08 13.13 6.83
CA ALA A 136 -4.72 13.37 6.34
C ALA A 136 -4.05 12.09 5.85
N SER A 137 -2.91 12.21 5.15
CA SER A 137 -2.16 11.05 4.67
C SER A 137 -0.65 11.23 4.78
N ILE A 138 0.05 10.16 5.19
CA ILE A 138 1.51 10.03 5.08
C ILE A 138 1.78 9.00 3.99
N ILE A 139 2.47 9.41 2.92
CA ILE A 139 2.82 8.55 1.80
C ILE A 139 4.33 8.30 1.84
N ILE A 140 4.74 7.11 2.30
CA ILE A 140 6.16 6.74 2.42
C ILE A 140 6.74 6.27 1.08
N MET A 141 8.00 6.60 0.79
CA MET A 141 8.76 6.04 -0.32
C MET A 141 9.52 4.83 0.20
N ASN A 142 9.11 3.62 -0.20
CA ASN A 142 9.78 2.39 0.21
C ASN A 142 11.29 2.43 -0.11
N PRO A 143 12.12 1.71 0.65
CA PRO A 143 13.46 1.33 0.21
C PRO A 143 13.43 0.73 -1.21
N PHE A 144 14.52 0.86 -1.94
CA PHE A 144 14.70 0.41 -3.33
C PHE A 144 13.78 1.10 -4.36
N TYR A 145 13.03 2.16 -4.00
CA TYR A 145 12.06 2.83 -4.87
C TYR A 145 12.42 4.31 -5.15
N SER A 146 12.30 4.76 -6.40
CA SER A 146 12.60 6.13 -6.86
C SER A 146 13.92 6.71 -6.32
N LYS A 147 13.89 7.72 -5.44
CA LYS A 147 15.08 8.35 -4.84
C LYS A 147 15.93 7.37 -4.01
N ARG A 148 15.35 6.22 -3.60
CA ARG A 148 16.00 5.13 -2.84
C ARG A 148 16.37 3.92 -3.70
N LYS A 149 16.21 3.96 -5.03
CA LYS A 149 16.47 2.80 -5.92
C LYS A 149 17.96 2.72 -6.30
N PRO A 150 18.62 1.56 -6.11
CA PRO A 150 19.97 1.30 -6.65
C PRO A 150 20.05 1.55 -8.16
N ARG A 151 21.22 1.97 -8.66
CA ARG A 151 21.40 2.37 -10.06
C ARG A 151 21.16 1.23 -11.06
N ASP A 152 21.56 0.02 -10.69
CA ASP A 152 21.49 -1.21 -11.48
C ASP A 152 20.11 -1.89 -11.46
N GLN A 153 19.30 -1.66 -10.42
CA GLN A 153 17.99 -2.28 -10.25
C GLN A 153 16.99 -1.82 -11.32
N ARG A 154 16.33 -2.74 -12.01
CA ARG A 154 15.32 -2.44 -13.05
C ARG A 154 13.92 -2.33 -12.45
N GLY A 155 13.39 -1.11 -12.34
CA GLY A 155 12.07 -0.86 -11.78
C GLY A 155 11.94 -1.37 -10.34
N SER A 156 10.87 -2.10 -10.04
CA SER A 156 10.61 -2.72 -8.74
C SER A 156 11.16 -4.14 -8.58
N CYS A 157 11.81 -4.68 -9.62
CA CYS A 157 12.46 -5.99 -9.57
C CYS A 157 13.74 -5.90 -8.75
N LEU A 158 13.69 -6.38 -7.49
CA LEU A 158 14.81 -6.36 -6.56
C LEU A 158 15.97 -7.23 -7.07
N ASN A 159 17.20 -6.84 -6.74
CA ASN A 159 18.42 -7.51 -7.21
C ASN A 159 18.65 -8.83 -6.47
N TYR A 160 18.42 -8.85 -5.16
CA TYR A 160 18.63 -9.99 -4.27
C TYR A 160 17.37 -10.36 -3.48
N VAL A 161 17.26 -11.61 -3.00
CA VAL A 161 16.20 -12.01 -2.08
C VAL A 161 16.27 -11.22 -0.77
N SER A 162 17.49 -11.00 -0.24
CA SER A 162 17.74 -10.19 0.95
C SER A 162 17.17 -8.77 0.88
N ASP A 163 17.13 -8.16 -0.31
CA ASP A 163 16.61 -6.79 -0.51
C ASP A 163 15.16 -6.67 -0.04
N LEU A 164 14.37 -7.74 -0.14
CA LEU A 164 12.97 -7.75 0.28
C LEU A 164 12.84 -7.66 1.81
N PHE A 165 13.69 -8.40 2.54
CA PHE A 165 13.70 -8.41 4.01
C PHE A 165 14.31 -7.10 4.55
N ILE A 166 15.32 -6.55 3.87
CA ILE A 166 15.87 -5.22 4.15
C ILE A 166 14.79 -4.14 3.94
N MET A 167 13.99 -4.23 2.87
CA MET A 167 12.85 -3.34 2.65
C MET A 167 11.82 -3.47 3.78
N GLY A 168 11.50 -4.70 4.19
CA GLY A 168 10.54 -4.99 5.25
C GLY A 168 10.95 -4.41 6.61
N GLY A 169 12.14 -4.77 7.10
CA GLY A 169 12.65 -4.30 8.38
C GLY A 169 12.77 -2.77 8.44
N ALA A 170 13.33 -2.15 7.39
CA ALA A 170 13.40 -0.69 7.29
C ALA A 170 12.01 -0.04 7.38
N LEU A 171 11.04 -0.51 6.61
CA LEU A 171 9.67 0.01 6.62
C LEU A 171 8.96 -0.17 7.97
N ILE A 172 9.19 -1.27 8.70
CA ILE A 172 8.65 -1.46 10.05
C ILE A 172 9.17 -0.35 10.98
N THR A 173 10.48 -0.11 11.01
CA THR A 173 11.06 0.96 11.85
C THR A 173 10.63 2.37 11.41
N GLU A 174 10.57 2.62 10.11
CA GLU A 174 10.18 3.93 9.56
C GLU A 174 8.71 4.24 9.83
N CYS A 175 7.84 3.23 9.80
CA CYS A 175 6.46 3.38 10.22
C CYS A 175 6.36 3.61 11.74
N ALA A 176 7.11 2.90 12.57
CA ALA A 176 7.13 3.12 14.02
C ALA A 176 7.49 4.57 14.39
N THR A 177 8.54 5.14 13.79
CA THR A 177 8.91 6.56 13.95
C THR A 177 7.81 7.50 13.44
N LEU A 178 7.20 7.24 12.27
CA LEU A 178 6.13 8.09 11.75
C LEU A 178 4.85 8.04 12.60
N LEU A 179 4.50 6.88 13.18
CA LEU A 179 3.37 6.74 14.10
C LEU A 179 3.64 7.44 15.44
N ARG A 180 4.86 7.34 15.99
CA ARG A 180 5.28 8.09 17.17
C ARG A 180 5.27 9.59 16.93
N TRP A 181 5.74 10.04 15.76
CA TRP A 181 5.65 11.45 15.36
C TRP A 181 4.20 11.93 15.26
N CYS A 182 3.30 11.12 14.68
CA CYS A 182 1.86 11.42 14.65
C CYS A 182 1.28 11.61 16.06
N GLU A 183 1.55 10.67 16.96
CA GLU A 183 1.13 10.73 18.37
C GLU A 183 1.63 12.01 19.07
N THR A 184 2.95 12.26 19.05
CA THR A 184 3.57 13.42 19.70
C THR A 184 3.07 14.76 19.13
N ASN A 185 2.66 14.81 17.86
CA ASN A 185 2.12 16.01 17.22
C ASN A 185 0.58 16.10 17.28
N GLY A 186 -0.09 15.23 18.05
CA GLY A 186 -1.54 15.26 18.27
C GLY A 186 -2.38 14.91 17.04
N TYR A 187 -1.91 13.97 16.22
CA TYR A 187 -2.69 13.35 15.15
C TYR A 187 -3.34 12.05 15.66
N GLY A 188 -4.61 11.85 15.34
CA GLY A 188 -5.38 10.67 15.78
C GLY A 188 -6.87 10.77 15.46
N PRO A 189 -7.58 9.64 15.30
CA PRO A 189 -7.07 8.27 15.25
C PRO A 189 -6.17 8.01 14.04
N VAL A 190 -5.43 6.89 14.06
CA VAL A 190 -4.39 6.59 13.07
C VAL A 190 -4.72 5.30 12.34
N ALA A 191 -4.55 5.30 11.02
CA ALA A 191 -4.67 4.14 10.16
C ALA A 191 -3.35 3.79 9.47
N ILE A 192 -3.11 2.49 9.26
CA ILE A 192 -2.10 1.97 8.33
C ILE A 192 -2.82 1.25 7.19
N HIS A 193 -2.48 1.61 5.96
CA HIS A 193 -3.03 1.04 4.75
C HIS A 193 -1.91 0.73 3.73
N GLY A 194 -2.14 -0.28 2.92
CA GLY A 194 -1.38 -0.48 1.69
C GLY A 194 -2.03 -1.53 0.80
N ILE A 195 -1.53 -1.65 -0.43
CA ILE A 195 -2.10 -2.55 -1.45
C ILE A 195 -1.01 -3.52 -1.93
N SER A 196 -1.34 -4.80 -2.12
CA SER A 196 -0.41 -5.83 -2.58
C SER A 196 0.77 -5.97 -1.61
N MET A 197 2.02 -5.87 -2.07
CA MET A 197 3.22 -5.72 -1.23
C MET A 197 3.06 -4.68 -0.10
N GLY A 198 2.36 -3.57 -0.37
CA GLY A 198 2.09 -2.55 0.65
C GLY A 198 1.08 -2.99 1.73
N GLY A 199 0.17 -3.92 1.42
CA GLY A 199 -0.78 -4.47 2.39
C GLY A 199 -0.16 -5.52 3.33
N TYR A 200 0.79 -6.31 2.81
CA TYR A 200 1.69 -7.11 3.65
C TYR A 200 2.48 -6.20 4.59
N MET A 201 3.10 -5.14 4.06
CA MET A 201 3.82 -4.20 4.91
C MET A 201 2.92 -3.48 5.92
N ALA A 202 1.69 -3.11 5.55
CA ALA A 202 0.75 -2.50 6.49
C ALA A 202 0.46 -3.42 7.67
N SER A 203 0.28 -4.71 7.40
CA SER A 203 0.06 -5.75 8.42
C SER A 203 1.29 -5.91 9.32
N LEU A 204 2.49 -5.97 8.75
CA LEU A 204 3.75 -6.08 9.50
C LEU A 204 4.01 -4.84 10.37
N CYS A 205 3.89 -3.64 9.81
CA CYS A 205 4.12 -2.38 10.54
C CYS A 205 3.12 -2.15 11.71
N ALA A 206 1.93 -2.75 11.66
CA ALA A 206 0.96 -2.67 12.75
C ALA A 206 1.32 -3.55 13.96
N THR A 207 2.07 -4.65 13.78
CA THR A 207 2.36 -5.64 14.83
C THR A 207 3.16 -5.05 15.99
N VAL A 208 4.12 -4.17 15.68
CA VAL A 208 5.03 -3.52 16.63
C VAL A 208 4.43 -2.31 17.34
N TRP A 209 3.27 -1.80 16.92
CA TRP A 209 2.70 -0.58 17.48
C TRP A 209 1.99 -0.85 18.83
N PRO A 210 2.32 -0.14 19.93
CA PRO A 210 1.89 -0.45 21.30
C PRO A 210 0.39 -0.25 21.59
N LYS A 211 -0.37 0.35 20.68
CA LYS A 211 -1.75 0.84 20.94
C LYS A 211 -2.74 0.30 19.89
N PRO A 212 -4.07 0.41 20.11
CA PRO A 212 -5.07 0.13 19.08
C PRO A 212 -4.84 1.01 17.84
N ILE A 213 -4.97 0.42 16.65
CA ILE A 213 -4.68 1.08 15.37
C ILE A 213 -5.53 0.50 14.24
N SER A 214 -6.05 1.36 13.37
CA SER A 214 -6.86 0.93 12.22
C SER A 214 -5.96 0.31 11.14
N LEU A 215 -6.07 -0.99 10.88
CA LEU A 215 -5.27 -1.72 9.90
C LEU A 215 -6.12 -2.12 8.69
N ILE A 216 -5.78 -1.58 7.51
CA ILE A 216 -6.50 -1.81 6.24
C ILE A 216 -5.57 -2.39 5.16
N PRO A 217 -5.26 -3.70 5.23
CA PRO A 217 -4.39 -4.38 4.27
C PRO A 217 -5.22 -4.83 3.05
N CYS A 218 -4.90 -4.27 1.88
CA CYS A 218 -5.60 -4.59 0.64
C CYS A 218 -4.77 -5.53 -0.24
N LEU A 219 -5.42 -6.52 -0.86
CA LEU A 219 -4.84 -7.49 -1.80
C LEU A 219 -3.58 -8.19 -1.25
N SER A 220 -3.61 -8.56 0.03
CA SER A 220 -2.53 -9.24 0.75
C SER A 220 -3.13 -10.25 1.73
N TRP A 221 -2.29 -11.11 2.28
CA TRP A 221 -2.70 -12.19 3.20
C TRP A 221 -1.67 -12.39 4.31
N THR A 222 -1.58 -13.60 4.84
CA THR A 222 -0.86 -13.94 6.08
C THR A 222 0.63 -14.21 5.91
N THR A 223 1.13 -14.38 4.69
CA THR A 223 2.56 -14.51 4.33
C THR A 223 2.80 -14.11 2.88
N ALA A 224 3.96 -13.54 2.55
CA ALA A 224 4.34 -13.18 1.18
C ALA A 224 4.96 -14.34 0.40
N SER A 225 5.27 -15.48 1.05
CA SER A 225 5.92 -16.64 0.44
C SER A 225 5.17 -17.18 -0.80
N VAL A 226 3.84 -17.33 -0.67
CA VAL A 226 2.96 -17.77 -1.77
C VAL A 226 3.02 -16.85 -2.99
N VAL A 227 3.42 -15.58 -2.87
CA VAL A 227 3.53 -14.69 -4.03
C VAL A 227 4.70 -15.10 -4.93
N PHE A 228 5.86 -15.37 -4.34
CA PHE A 228 7.08 -15.72 -5.06
C PHE A 228 7.23 -17.23 -5.34
N VAL A 229 6.43 -18.07 -4.66
CA VAL A 229 6.51 -19.53 -4.78
C VAL A 229 5.32 -20.10 -5.57
N ASP A 230 4.08 -19.70 -5.26
CA ASP A 230 2.87 -20.38 -5.75
C ASP A 230 1.99 -19.52 -6.69
N GLY A 231 2.06 -18.20 -6.59
CA GLY A 231 1.34 -17.23 -7.42
C GLY A 231 2.06 -16.89 -8.73
N ILE A 232 1.44 -16.08 -9.59
CA ILE A 232 1.99 -15.77 -10.92
C ILE A 232 3.29 -14.92 -10.90
N MET A 233 3.72 -14.46 -9.73
CA MET A 233 5.02 -13.85 -9.52
C MET A 233 6.16 -14.88 -9.34
N ALA A 234 5.86 -16.16 -9.10
CA ALA A 234 6.86 -17.24 -9.15
C ALA A 234 7.51 -17.38 -10.54
N GLY A 235 6.74 -17.17 -11.61
CA GLY A 235 7.26 -17.04 -12.98
C GLY A 235 8.04 -15.75 -13.24
N ALA A 236 8.30 -14.92 -12.23
CA ALA A 236 9.19 -13.76 -12.29
C ALA A 236 10.46 -13.95 -11.44
N VAL A 237 10.62 -15.03 -10.69
CA VAL A 237 11.85 -15.31 -9.91
C VAL A 237 12.95 -15.83 -10.83
N ASP A 238 14.19 -15.38 -10.64
CA ASP A 238 15.36 -15.89 -11.36
C ASP A 238 15.87 -17.22 -10.77
N TRP A 239 15.06 -18.26 -10.90
CA TRP A 239 15.32 -19.59 -10.34
C TRP A 239 16.66 -20.19 -10.76
N ASP A 240 17.12 -19.91 -11.98
CA ASP A 240 18.40 -20.38 -12.51
C ASP A 240 19.57 -19.86 -11.66
N THR A 241 19.54 -18.56 -11.32
CA THR A 241 20.54 -17.88 -10.49
C THR A 241 20.46 -18.33 -9.03
N LEU A 242 19.26 -18.48 -8.47
CA LEU A 242 19.05 -18.97 -7.09
C LEU A 242 19.53 -20.42 -6.93
N THR A 243 19.20 -21.30 -7.88
CA THR A 243 19.61 -22.71 -7.90
C THR A 243 21.13 -22.82 -7.97
N LYS A 244 21.75 -22.07 -8.89
CA LYS A 244 23.21 -22.06 -9.03
C LYS A 244 23.92 -21.60 -7.75
N GLN A 245 23.41 -20.59 -7.05
CA GLN A 245 24.03 -20.13 -5.80
C GLN A 245 23.81 -21.10 -4.64
N TYR A 246 22.61 -21.67 -4.49
CA TYR A 246 22.27 -22.56 -3.38
C TYR A 246 23.15 -23.82 -3.36
N PHE A 247 23.43 -24.41 -4.53
CA PHE A 247 24.30 -25.59 -4.64
C PHE A 247 25.80 -25.27 -4.79
N ALA A 248 26.19 -24.00 -5.00
CA ALA A 248 27.59 -23.59 -5.09
C ALA A 248 28.16 -23.10 -3.74
N ASP A 249 27.31 -22.74 -2.78
CA ASP A 249 27.71 -22.27 -1.45
C ASP A 249 26.79 -22.88 -0.39
N SER A 250 27.28 -23.91 0.32
CA SER A 250 26.48 -24.64 1.32
C SER A 250 26.18 -23.82 2.57
N VAL A 251 26.64 -22.56 2.69
CA VAL A 251 26.18 -21.65 3.75
C VAL A 251 24.65 -21.46 3.71
N PHE A 252 24.01 -21.60 2.54
CA PHE A 252 22.55 -21.49 2.43
C PHE A 252 21.85 -22.71 3.05
N SER A 253 22.30 -23.92 2.73
CA SER A 253 21.72 -25.18 3.23
C SER A 253 22.12 -25.50 4.68
N ASP A 254 23.40 -25.30 5.03
CA ASP A 254 24.01 -25.85 6.24
C ASP A 254 24.02 -24.84 7.40
N CYS A 255 23.98 -23.54 7.07
CA CYS A 255 24.12 -22.45 8.06
C CYS A 255 22.88 -21.54 8.14
N ILE A 256 22.31 -21.11 7.01
CA ILE A 256 21.17 -20.17 7.02
C ILE A 256 19.86 -20.93 7.23
N ARG A 257 19.62 -22.02 6.49
CA ARG A 257 18.38 -22.80 6.60
C ARG A 257 18.08 -23.32 8.01
N PRO A 258 19.03 -23.84 8.81
CA PRO A 258 18.72 -24.28 10.18
C PRO A 258 18.30 -23.13 11.12
N LEU A 259 18.80 -21.91 10.89
CA LEU A 259 18.49 -20.73 11.73
C LEU A 259 17.08 -20.16 11.47
N ILE A 260 16.45 -20.50 10.34
CA ILE A 260 15.09 -20.07 9.99
C ILE A 260 14.03 -21.15 10.27
N GLN A 261 14.37 -22.19 11.03
CA GLN A 261 13.46 -23.30 11.35
C GLN A 261 13.03 -23.29 12.83
N PRO A 262 11.73 -23.44 13.14
CA PRO A 262 10.61 -23.58 12.20
C PRO A 262 10.23 -22.25 11.53
N SER A 263 10.05 -22.24 10.20
CA SER A 263 9.74 -21.02 9.44
C SER A 263 8.33 -20.46 9.70
N ILE A 264 7.40 -21.32 10.12
CA ILE A 264 6.05 -20.97 10.59
C ILE A 264 5.84 -21.64 11.97
N PRO A 265 5.29 -20.95 12.98
CA PRO A 265 5.01 -21.53 14.30
C PRO A 265 3.95 -22.61 14.17
N GLU A 266 4.09 -23.70 14.93
CA GLU A 266 3.29 -24.93 14.80
C GLU A 266 1.77 -24.66 14.70
N GLN A 267 1.25 -23.81 15.60
CA GLN A 267 -0.16 -23.43 15.65
C GLN A 267 -0.73 -22.81 14.37
N TYR A 268 0.12 -22.27 13.50
CA TYR A 268 -0.27 -21.63 12.23
C TYR A 268 0.07 -22.47 10.99
N ARG A 269 0.71 -23.63 11.11
CA ARG A 269 0.90 -24.51 9.94
C ARG A 269 -0.46 -24.99 9.43
N CYS A 270 -0.62 -25.00 8.10
CA CYS A 270 -1.74 -25.66 7.43
C CYS A 270 -1.26 -27.04 6.97
N THR A 271 -1.73 -28.09 7.63
CA THR A 271 -1.37 -29.50 7.34
C THR A 271 -2.28 -30.15 6.29
N SER A 272 -3.40 -29.51 5.96
CA SER A 272 -4.45 -30.03 5.07
C SER A 272 -4.23 -29.63 3.61
N THR A 273 -3.84 -30.58 2.76
CA THR A 273 -4.05 -30.53 1.30
C THR A 273 -5.47 -30.92 0.89
N LEU A 274 -6.31 -31.34 1.83
CA LEU A 274 -7.69 -31.81 1.63
C LEU A 274 -8.62 -31.34 2.76
N GLU A 275 -8.98 -30.05 2.75
CA GLU A 275 -10.22 -29.56 3.38
C GLU A 275 -10.93 -28.58 2.41
N GLU A 276 -11.49 -29.13 1.33
CA GLU A 276 -12.59 -28.46 0.63
C GLU A 276 -13.88 -28.69 1.43
N SER A 277 -14.39 -27.63 2.04
CA SER A 277 -15.77 -27.56 2.54
C SER A 277 -16.31 -26.13 2.35
N PRO A 278 -17.65 -25.96 2.25
CA PRO A 278 -18.21 -24.90 1.42
C PRO A 278 -18.10 -23.48 1.99
N LEU A 279 -18.37 -22.52 1.10
CA LEU A 279 -18.59 -21.11 1.41
C LEU A 279 -19.93 -20.88 2.15
N GLU A 280 -20.11 -21.48 3.32
CA GLU A 280 -21.26 -21.21 4.21
C GLU A 280 -20.90 -20.15 5.26
N MET A 281 -20.65 -18.92 4.78
CA MET A 281 -20.74 -17.73 5.62
C MET A 281 -22.22 -17.46 5.95
N HIS A 282 -22.70 -17.98 7.08
CA HIS A 282 -24.04 -17.65 7.58
C HIS A 282 -24.20 -16.14 7.82
N SER A 283 -25.02 -15.50 6.99
CA SER A 283 -25.41 -14.11 7.12
C SER A 283 -26.56 -13.94 8.11
N GLU A 284 -26.28 -14.14 9.40
CA GLU A 284 -27.22 -13.84 10.49
C GLU A 284 -26.99 -12.40 11.02
N PRO A 285 -28.02 -11.54 11.08
CA PRO A 285 -27.87 -10.16 11.52
C PRO A 285 -27.77 -10.08 13.05
N SER A 286 -26.54 -10.01 13.57
CA SER A 286 -26.27 -9.86 15.01
C SER A 286 -27.11 -8.74 15.65
N ALA A 287 -27.95 -9.12 16.60
CA ALA A 287 -28.86 -8.20 17.27
C ALA A 287 -28.07 -7.12 18.05
N ARG A 288 -28.62 -5.90 18.09
CA ARG A 288 -28.04 -4.81 18.87
C ARG A 288 -28.04 -5.17 20.37
N PRO A 289 -26.91 -5.05 21.09
CA PRO A 289 -26.94 -5.12 22.55
C PRO A 289 -27.65 -3.87 23.11
N THR A 290 -28.82 -4.05 23.69
CA THR A 290 -29.58 -2.96 24.34
C THR A 290 -28.89 -2.53 25.63
N VAL A 291 -28.03 -1.51 25.54
CA VAL A 291 -27.43 -0.88 26.72
C VAL A 291 -28.50 -0.04 27.43
N THR A 292 -29.00 -0.54 28.56
CA THR A 292 -29.93 0.20 29.42
C THR A 292 -29.21 1.34 30.13
N LEU A 293 -29.44 2.57 29.68
CA LEU A 293 -29.00 3.79 30.36
C LEU A 293 -29.58 3.86 31.78
N ARG A 294 -28.72 3.90 32.81
CA ARG A 294 -29.11 4.38 34.14
C ARG A 294 -28.81 5.87 34.23
N SER A 295 -29.83 6.66 34.54
CA SER A 295 -29.75 8.11 34.70
C SER A 295 -29.28 8.50 36.10
N SER A 296 -28.24 9.34 36.20
CA SER A 296 -27.92 10.07 37.42
C SER A 296 -27.14 11.36 37.13
N SER A 297 -27.78 12.49 37.40
CA SER A 297 -27.25 13.85 37.53
C SER A 297 -28.07 14.53 38.66
N PRO A 298 -27.76 15.75 39.16
CA PRO A 298 -26.71 16.68 38.75
C PRO A 298 -25.83 17.25 39.90
N SER A 299 -24.86 18.10 39.56
CA SER A 299 -24.44 19.25 40.39
C SER A 299 -23.70 20.28 39.53
N GLU A 300 -23.95 21.57 39.76
CA GLU A 300 -23.40 22.70 38.98
C GLU A 300 -22.08 23.22 39.53
N ALA A 301 -21.30 23.95 38.71
CA ALA A 301 -20.69 25.25 39.05
C ALA A 301 -19.81 25.80 37.90
N ASP A 302 -20.18 26.97 37.35
CA ASP A 302 -19.21 27.91 36.74
C ASP A 302 -18.49 28.71 37.85
N PRO A 303 -17.39 29.42 37.53
CA PRO A 303 -17.54 30.87 37.55
C PRO A 303 -16.84 31.63 36.39
N VAL A 304 -17.32 32.85 36.17
CA VAL A 304 -16.94 33.77 35.08
C VAL A 304 -16.08 34.94 35.63
N PHE A 305 -15.14 35.48 34.82
CA PHE A 305 -14.86 36.93 34.58
C PHE A 305 -13.58 37.09 33.70
N ASN A 306 -13.62 37.83 32.58
CA ASN A 306 -13.29 39.27 32.40
C ASN A 306 -11.82 39.66 32.70
N SER A 307 -11.15 40.57 31.97
CA SER A 307 -11.41 41.32 30.71
C SER A 307 -10.05 41.89 30.19
N SER A 308 -9.83 42.95 29.36
CA SER A 308 -10.64 44.00 28.71
C SER A 308 -9.79 44.81 27.68
N GLY A 309 -10.36 45.22 26.54
CA GLY A 309 -9.89 46.35 25.71
C GLY A 309 -8.76 46.09 24.68
N THR A 310 -8.50 46.94 23.66
CA THR A 310 -9.27 48.13 23.21
C THR A 310 -8.97 48.51 21.73
N LYS A 311 -9.93 49.22 21.09
CA LYS A 311 -9.90 50.22 19.98
C LYS A 311 -8.54 50.77 19.46
N ALA A 312 -8.38 51.27 18.21
CA ALA A 312 -9.25 51.34 17.01
C ALA A 312 -8.50 51.89 15.75
N SER A 313 -9.15 51.79 14.57
CA SER A 313 -9.13 52.65 13.34
C SER A 313 -7.89 53.46 12.88
N GLY A 314 -7.58 53.38 11.57
CA GLY A 314 -6.80 54.35 10.78
C GLY A 314 -6.97 54.12 9.25
N THR A 315 -6.90 55.17 8.41
CA THR A 315 -7.35 55.16 6.98
C THR A 315 -6.41 55.98 6.05
N TYR A 316 -6.70 55.98 4.72
CA TYR A 316 -6.07 56.68 3.55
C TYR A 316 -5.05 55.81 2.77
N VAL A 317 -5.21 55.47 1.47
CA VAL A 317 -5.35 56.25 0.19
C VAL A 317 -3.98 56.75 -0.33
N GLY A 318 -3.57 56.59 -1.60
CA GLY A 318 -4.17 55.91 -2.79
C GLY A 318 -3.32 56.13 -4.07
N ASP A 319 -3.79 55.65 -5.24
CA ASP A 319 -3.41 56.05 -6.64
C ASP A 319 -1.92 55.97 -7.11
N MET A 320 -1.53 55.99 -8.41
CA MET A 320 -2.10 55.58 -9.72
C MET A 320 -0.96 55.52 -10.79
N VAL A 321 -1.06 54.65 -11.83
CA VAL A 321 -0.46 54.83 -13.21
C VAL A 321 1.12 54.80 -13.26
N SER A 322 1.90 54.52 -14.32
CA SER A 322 1.80 54.16 -15.78
C SER A 322 2.94 53.18 -16.19
N GLY A 323 2.91 52.63 -17.42
CA GLY A 323 4.07 51.99 -18.10
C GLY A 323 5.02 53.01 -18.79
N PRO A 324 5.88 52.63 -19.80
CA PRO A 324 5.86 51.41 -20.61
C PRO A 324 7.24 50.72 -20.89
N ASN A 325 7.20 49.69 -21.77
CA ASN A 325 8.28 48.92 -22.41
C ASN A 325 9.15 49.77 -23.40
N PRO A 326 10.38 49.36 -23.84
CA PRO A 326 10.52 48.38 -24.95
C PRO A 326 11.82 47.52 -25.10
N SER A 327 11.70 46.46 -25.92
CA SER A 327 12.69 45.79 -26.81
C SER A 327 14.06 45.33 -26.27
N THR A 328 14.44 44.04 -26.39
CA THR A 328 15.15 43.43 -27.56
C THR A 328 15.39 41.91 -27.28
N LEU A 329 15.82 40.97 -28.16
CA LEU A 329 16.14 40.91 -29.62
C LEU A 329 15.98 39.45 -30.15
N LEU A 330 16.37 39.19 -31.42
CA LEU A 330 16.47 37.91 -32.16
C LEU A 330 17.73 37.98 -33.09
N PRO A 331 18.09 37.04 -34.01
CA PRO A 331 17.50 35.74 -34.45
C PRO A 331 18.49 34.53 -34.43
N SER A 332 18.11 33.29 -34.73
CA SER A 332 18.15 32.62 -36.07
C SER A 332 18.42 31.10 -35.88
N SER A 333 18.22 30.14 -36.78
CA SER A 333 17.69 30.06 -38.17
C SER A 333 17.05 28.67 -38.45
N SER A 334 16.32 28.53 -39.57
CA SER A 334 15.76 27.26 -40.12
C SER A 334 16.58 26.78 -41.35
N PRO A 335 16.34 25.59 -41.98
CA PRO A 335 15.20 25.42 -42.91
C PRO A 335 14.59 23.99 -43.05
N THR A 336 13.68 23.85 -44.03
CA THR A 336 12.62 22.83 -44.21
C THR A 336 12.87 21.78 -45.30
N SER A 337 12.25 20.58 -45.22
CA SER A 337 11.49 19.83 -46.27
C SER A 337 11.25 18.37 -45.80
N VAL A 338 10.04 17.78 -45.76
CA VAL A 338 8.94 17.53 -46.73
C VAL A 338 9.17 16.32 -47.66
N LEU A 339 8.44 15.23 -47.41
CA LEU A 339 7.85 14.33 -48.41
C LEU A 339 6.78 13.41 -47.76
N ASP A 340 5.99 12.70 -48.58
CA ASP A 340 4.65 12.19 -48.25
C ASP A 340 4.45 10.70 -48.65
N SER A 341 3.54 9.97 -47.99
CA SER A 341 2.86 8.75 -48.47
C SER A 341 2.02 8.02 -47.41
N SER A 342 0.95 7.35 -47.86
CA SER A 342 0.08 6.40 -47.13
C SER A 342 -0.87 5.71 -48.13
N PRO A 343 -1.57 4.61 -47.80
CA PRO A 343 -1.45 3.71 -46.64
C PRO A 343 -1.25 2.22 -47.05
N SER A 344 -1.13 1.31 -46.07
CA SER A 344 -1.61 -0.07 -46.22
C SER A 344 -2.16 -0.59 -44.89
N THR A 345 -3.28 -1.32 -44.94
CA THR A 345 -4.02 -1.76 -43.74
C THR A 345 -3.86 -3.25 -43.49
N SER A 346 -3.59 -3.62 -42.23
CA SER A 346 -3.67 -5.00 -41.75
C SER A 346 -4.42 -5.05 -40.40
N PRO A 347 -5.32 -6.03 -40.19
CA PRO A 347 -6.23 -6.01 -39.03
C PRO A 347 -5.60 -6.63 -37.78
N SER A 348 -4.82 -5.85 -37.01
CA SER A 348 -4.22 -6.33 -35.75
C SER A 348 -4.00 -5.27 -34.64
N SER A 349 -4.04 -3.98 -34.96
CA SER A 349 -3.70 -2.90 -34.00
C SER A 349 -4.61 -2.81 -32.77
N VAL A 350 -5.94 -2.82 -32.98
CA VAL A 350 -6.93 -2.46 -31.94
C VAL A 350 -6.81 -3.30 -30.66
N GLN A 351 -6.45 -4.59 -30.77
CA GLN A 351 -6.27 -5.48 -29.61
C GLN A 351 -4.93 -5.25 -28.88
N SER A 352 -3.87 -4.92 -29.62
CA SER A 352 -2.62 -4.38 -29.05
C SER A 352 -2.92 -3.13 -28.22
N ASP A 353 -3.80 -2.28 -28.72
CA ASP A 353 -3.91 -0.90 -28.25
C ASP A 353 -4.77 -0.74 -26.99
N VAL A 354 -5.68 -1.66 -26.67
CA VAL A 354 -6.36 -1.68 -25.36
C VAL A 354 -5.41 -2.17 -24.26
N ALA A 355 -4.67 -3.25 -24.51
CA ALA A 355 -3.65 -3.74 -23.58
C ALA A 355 -2.55 -2.70 -23.38
N ARG A 356 -2.09 -2.05 -24.46
CA ARG A 356 -1.16 -0.91 -24.40
C ARG A 356 -1.75 0.30 -23.68
N THR A 357 -3.03 0.64 -23.86
CA THR A 357 -3.65 1.79 -23.16
C THR A 357 -3.74 1.57 -21.65
N LEU A 358 -4.09 0.36 -21.20
CA LEU A 358 -4.06 -0.01 -19.78
C LEU A 358 -2.61 -0.09 -19.26
N PHE A 359 -1.67 -0.57 -20.06
CA PHE A 359 -0.23 -0.55 -19.78
C PHE A 359 0.29 0.89 -19.67
N PHE A 360 -0.13 1.82 -20.54
CA PHE A 360 0.15 3.25 -20.46
C PHE A 360 -0.41 3.84 -19.16
N LEU A 361 -1.67 3.58 -18.80
CA LEU A 361 -2.19 3.99 -17.48
C LEU A 361 -1.34 3.43 -16.31
N SER A 362 -0.70 2.27 -16.50
CA SER A 362 0.26 1.69 -15.55
C SER A 362 1.72 2.17 -15.68
N LEU A 363 2.08 2.99 -16.69
CA LEU A 363 3.48 3.37 -16.99
C LEU A 363 3.75 4.80 -17.53
N ILE A 364 2.76 5.64 -17.81
CA ILE A 364 3.00 7.03 -18.28
C ILE A 364 3.93 7.74 -17.28
N PRO A 365 5.07 8.30 -17.74
CA PRO A 365 5.86 9.23 -16.95
C PRO A 365 5.08 10.54 -16.80
N LEU A 366 4.14 10.59 -15.84
CA LEU A 366 3.15 11.67 -15.65
C LEU A 366 3.73 13.06 -15.28
N LYS A 367 5.04 13.26 -15.46
CA LYS A 367 5.73 14.56 -15.43
C LYS A 367 5.15 15.59 -16.40
N GLN A 368 4.53 15.17 -17.51
CA GLN A 368 3.89 16.07 -18.48
C GLN A 368 2.49 16.55 -18.08
N LEU A 369 1.90 16.04 -16.99
CA LEU A 369 0.69 16.60 -16.37
C LEU A 369 1.05 17.52 -15.18
N GLY A 370 2.03 18.41 -15.43
CA GLY A 370 2.32 19.56 -14.58
C GLY A 370 1.29 20.67 -14.83
N ASP A 371 0.77 21.25 -13.75
CA ASP A 371 -0.10 22.44 -13.69
C ASP A 371 -1.18 22.58 -14.79
N SER A 372 -2.17 21.68 -14.81
CA SER A 372 -3.56 22.10 -15.07
C SER A 372 -4.64 21.15 -14.55
N ARG A 373 -5.56 21.74 -13.78
CA ARG A 373 -6.91 21.29 -13.40
C ARG A 373 -7.03 19.96 -12.64
N THR A 374 -7.96 19.92 -11.69
CA THR A 374 -8.35 18.69 -11.00
C THR A 374 -9.09 17.76 -11.95
N TRP A 375 -8.65 16.50 -12.04
CA TRP A 375 -9.28 15.48 -12.89
C TRP A 375 -10.56 14.94 -12.23
N HIS A 376 -11.62 15.76 -12.26
CA HIS A 376 -12.96 15.34 -11.92
C HIS A 376 -13.59 14.65 -13.13
N LEU A 377 -13.61 13.32 -13.13
CA LEU A 377 -14.61 12.59 -13.91
C LEU A 377 -15.98 12.88 -13.25
N PRO A 378 -16.96 13.50 -13.95
CA PRO A 378 -18.25 13.83 -13.34
C PRO A 378 -18.99 12.56 -12.90
N ASP A 379 -19.65 12.59 -11.74
CA ASP A 379 -20.40 11.43 -11.26
C ASP A 379 -21.56 11.04 -12.21
N ALA A 380 -22.03 11.95 -13.07
CA ALA A 380 -22.97 11.65 -14.15
C ALA A 380 -22.41 10.70 -15.23
N LEU A 381 -21.07 10.59 -15.38
CA LEU A 381 -20.42 9.57 -16.21
C LEU A 381 -20.19 8.25 -15.46
N ARG A 382 -20.40 8.20 -14.14
CA ARG A 382 -20.46 6.96 -13.35
C ARG A 382 -21.84 6.31 -13.41
N ARG A 383 -22.43 6.19 -14.61
CA ARG A 383 -23.54 5.25 -14.79
C ARG A 383 -23.03 3.83 -14.52
N PRO A 384 -23.86 2.94 -13.92
CA PRO A 384 -23.51 1.54 -13.81
C PRO A 384 -23.49 0.92 -15.21
N PHE A 385 -22.32 0.92 -15.85
CA PHE A 385 -22.03 -0.04 -16.90
C PHE A 385 -22.03 -1.41 -16.22
N ASP A 386 -23.07 -2.18 -16.48
CA ASP A 386 -23.27 -3.52 -15.95
C ASP A 386 -21.98 -4.34 -16.04
N THR A 387 -21.65 -5.02 -14.95
CA THR A 387 -20.70 -6.14 -14.88
C THR A 387 -20.69 -7.01 -16.13
N SER A 388 -21.87 -7.28 -16.71
CA SER A 388 -22.09 -7.91 -18.01
C SER A 388 -21.18 -7.38 -19.12
N ILE A 389 -21.00 -6.07 -19.29
CA ILE A 389 -20.25 -5.49 -20.43
C ILE A 389 -18.74 -5.69 -20.26
N TRP A 390 -18.22 -5.56 -19.04
CA TRP A 390 -16.82 -5.86 -18.74
C TRP A 390 -16.51 -7.36 -18.90
N HIS A 391 -17.42 -8.23 -18.47
CA HIS A 391 -17.25 -9.67 -18.68
C HIS A 391 -17.47 -10.08 -20.14
N THR A 392 -18.40 -9.47 -20.88
CA THR A 392 -18.66 -9.75 -22.30
C THR A 392 -17.47 -9.36 -23.17
N GLY A 393 -16.86 -8.20 -22.92
CA GLY A 393 -15.61 -7.80 -23.58
C GLY A 393 -14.42 -8.73 -23.27
N ILE A 394 -14.51 -9.54 -22.21
CA ILE A 394 -13.49 -10.51 -21.78
C ILE A 394 -13.88 -11.97 -22.14
N SER A 395 -15.15 -12.26 -22.45
CA SER A 395 -15.62 -13.59 -22.88
C SER A 395 -15.65 -13.79 -24.40
N TYR A 396 -15.46 -12.72 -25.20
CA TYR A 396 -15.09 -12.85 -26.61
C TYR A 396 -13.65 -13.38 -26.82
N PHE A 397 -12.86 -13.52 -25.75
CA PHE A 397 -11.66 -14.34 -25.78
C PHE A 397 -12.07 -15.82 -25.94
N ARG A 398 -12.03 -16.32 -27.17
CA ARG A 398 -11.88 -17.76 -27.47
C ARG A 398 -10.82 -18.38 -26.54
N PRO A 399 -10.88 -19.69 -26.24
CA PRO A 399 -9.80 -20.37 -25.53
C PRO A 399 -8.47 -20.17 -26.27
N TRP A 400 -7.68 -19.21 -25.80
CA TRP A 400 -6.37 -18.86 -26.32
C TRP A 400 -5.47 -20.09 -26.07
N PRO A 401 -4.73 -20.59 -27.08
CA PRO A 401 -4.24 -21.96 -27.06
C PRO A 401 -3.32 -22.18 -25.86
N GLN A 402 -3.47 -23.33 -25.21
CA GLN A 402 -2.78 -23.68 -23.98
C GLN A 402 -1.25 -23.49 -24.09
N ASN A 403 -0.71 -23.62 -25.31
CA ASN A 403 0.67 -23.38 -25.75
C ASN A 403 1.34 -22.07 -25.27
N ILE A 404 0.62 -21.07 -24.72
CA ILE A 404 1.26 -19.94 -24.01
C ILE A 404 1.94 -20.41 -22.69
N SER A 405 1.68 -21.64 -22.24
CA SER A 405 2.52 -22.36 -21.26
C SER A 405 3.99 -22.45 -21.66
N ASN A 406 4.32 -22.37 -22.95
CA ASN A 406 5.62 -22.80 -23.47
C ASN A 406 6.76 -21.77 -23.34
N ILE A 407 6.61 -20.74 -22.50
CA ILE A 407 7.75 -20.08 -21.85
C ILE A 407 8.10 -20.89 -20.59
N ILE A 408 8.42 -22.17 -20.78
CA ILE A 408 8.88 -23.06 -19.71
C ILE A 408 10.36 -22.74 -19.50
N SER A 409 10.64 -21.80 -18.59
CA SER A 409 11.77 -21.99 -17.68
C SER A 409 11.56 -23.36 -17.01
N THR A 410 12.60 -24.18 -16.95
CA THR A 410 12.54 -25.46 -16.22
C THR A 410 11.91 -25.27 -14.84
N PRO A 411 11.04 -26.18 -14.37
CA PRO A 411 10.45 -26.06 -13.05
C PRO A 411 11.57 -25.91 -12.02
N PRO A 412 11.44 -24.98 -11.06
CA PRO A 412 12.52 -24.71 -10.11
C PRO A 412 12.86 -25.95 -9.33
N ASP A 413 14.14 -26.11 -9.02
CA ASP A 413 14.60 -27.22 -8.19
C ASP A 413 13.77 -27.28 -6.89
N PRO A 414 13.24 -28.46 -6.50
CA PRO A 414 12.32 -28.57 -5.37
C PRO A 414 12.90 -28.09 -4.04
N GLU A 415 14.20 -28.30 -3.81
CA GLU A 415 14.88 -27.91 -2.59
C GLU A 415 15.11 -26.39 -2.56
N VAL A 416 15.53 -25.82 -3.70
CA VAL A 416 15.72 -24.36 -3.89
C VAL A 416 14.38 -23.62 -3.76
N ARG A 417 13.31 -24.18 -4.31
CA ARG A 417 11.93 -23.70 -4.17
C ARG A 417 11.51 -23.70 -2.70
N GLN A 418 11.76 -24.80 -2.01
CA GLN A 418 11.38 -24.99 -0.61
C GLN A 418 12.19 -24.08 0.33
N PHE A 419 13.49 -23.87 0.08
CA PHE A 419 14.30 -22.91 0.81
C PHE A 419 13.80 -21.46 0.61
N LEU A 420 13.41 -21.06 -0.61
CA LEU A 420 12.79 -19.74 -0.83
C LEU A 420 11.45 -19.62 -0.06
N ARG A 421 10.64 -20.68 -0.05
CA ARG A 421 9.37 -20.74 0.70
C ARG A 421 9.60 -20.51 2.20
N GLU A 422 10.52 -21.28 2.79
CA GLU A 422 10.87 -21.20 4.22
C GLU A 422 11.45 -19.83 4.59
N LEU A 423 12.39 -19.31 3.80
CA LEU A 423 13.04 -18.02 4.05
C LEU A 423 12.05 -16.86 3.96
N MET A 424 11.11 -16.91 3.02
CA MET A 424 10.00 -15.95 2.91
C MET A 424 9.01 -16.07 4.06
N ASP A 425 8.64 -17.30 4.46
CA ASP A 425 7.71 -17.52 5.57
C ASP A 425 8.31 -17.03 6.90
N TYR A 426 9.58 -17.31 7.18
CA TYR A 426 10.28 -16.82 8.38
C TYR A 426 10.18 -15.29 8.52
N PHE A 427 10.49 -14.53 7.46
CA PHE A 427 10.49 -13.07 7.50
C PHE A 427 9.13 -12.39 7.27
N THR A 428 8.11 -13.09 6.77
CA THR A 428 6.85 -12.44 6.34
C THR A 428 5.55 -13.10 6.83
N HIS A 429 5.60 -14.29 7.42
CA HIS A 429 4.40 -14.90 8.00
C HIS A 429 4.00 -14.16 9.29
N LEU A 430 2.80 -13.57 9.33
CA LEU A 430 2.35 -12.69 10.42
C LEU A 430 2.35 -13.38 11.80
N GLY A 431 2.30 -14.71 11.85
CA GLY A 431 2.43 -15.49 13.08
C GLY A 431 3.81 -15.45 13.75
N ASN A 432 4.85 -15.02 13.03
CA ASN A 432 6.20 -14.77 13.60
C ASN A 432 6.30 -13.37 14.27
N PHE A 433 5.22 -12.57 14.19
CA PHE A 433 5.14 -11.20 14.70
C PHE A 433 4.13 -11.12 15.85
N SER A 434 4.23 -10.05 16.64
CA SER A 434 3.31 -9.81 17.76
C SER A 434 1.88 -9.54 17.24
N PRO A 435 0.84 -10.25 17.71
CA PRO A 435 -0.53 -10.04 17.21
C PRO A 435 -1.01 -8.62 17.54
N VAL A 436 -1.68 -7.94 16.59
CA VAL A 436 -2.09 -6.53 16.76
C VAL A 436 -2.93 -6.31 18.02
N THR A 437 -2.79 -5.13 18.63
CA THR A 437 -3.33 -4.81 19.97
C THR A 437 -4.86 -4.89 20.06
N ASP A 438 -5.59 -4.67 18.96
CA ASP A 438 -7.02 -4.96 18.86
C ASP A 438 -7.36 -5.53 17.45
N PRO A 439 -7.50 -6.86 17.31
CA PRO A 439 -7.86 -7.51 16.05
C PRO A 439 -9.16 -7.02 15.39
N ARG A 440 -10.09 -6.42 16.15
CA ARG A 440 -11.35 -5.87 15.62
C ARG A 440 -11.14 -4.64 14.74
N LEU A 441 -9.97 -4.00 14.86
CA LEU A 441 -9.51 -2.89 14.01
C LEU A 441 -8.74 -3.38 12.77
N VAL A 442 -8.84 -4.66 12.41
CA VAL A 442 -8.34 -5.18 11.13
C VAL A 442 -9.50 -5.29 10.14
N LEU A 443 -9.36 -4.61 9.00
CA LEU A 443 -10.33 -4.63 7.90
C LEU A 443 -9.58 -4.93 6.59
N ALA A 444 -9.44 -6.20 6.27
CA ALA A 444 -8.78 -6.64 5.04
C ALA A 444 -9.71 -6.53 3.83
N VAL A 445 -9.16 -6.16 2.67
CA VAL A 445 -9.89 -6.15 1.39
C VAL A 445 -9.18 -7.02 0.38
N THR A 446 -9.83 -8.07 -0.13
CA THR A 446 -9.19 -9.11 -0.97
C THR A 446 -9.92 -9.29 -2.30
N ALA A 447 -9.21 -9.68 -3.35
CA ALA A 447 -9.82 -10.06 -4.62
C ALA A 447 -10.32 -11.52 -4.56
N GLU A 448 -11.54 -11.77 -5.01
CA GLU A 448 -12.15 -13.12 -5.05
C GLU A 448 -11.24 -14.12 -5.78
N GLN A 449 -10.75 -13.75 -6.97
CA GLN A 449 -10.05 -14.65 -7.90
C GLN A 449 -8.56 -14.31 -8.05
N ASP A 450 -7.96 -13.78 -6.99
CA ASP A 450 -6.56 -13.35 -6.92
C ASP A 450 -5.58 -14.43 -7.43
N ALA A 451 -4.70 -14.04 -8.37
CA ALA A 451 -3.66 -14.92 -8.93
C ALA A 451 -2.23 -14.53 -8.47
N TYR A 452 -2.07 -13.39 -7.77
CA TYR A 452 -0.82 -12.95 -7.17
C TYR A 452 -0.68 -13.46 -5.73
N VAL A 453 -1.80 -13.56 -5.01
CA VAL A 453 -1.90 -14.05 -3.63
C VAL A 453 -2.86 -15.25 -3.59
N PRO A 454 -2.38 -16.46 -3.92
CA PRO A 454 -3.14 -17.69 -3.69
C PRO A 454 -3.46 -17.85 -2.20
N ARG A 455 -4.70 -18.24 -1.87
CA ARG A 455 -5.16 -18.48 -0.49
C ARG A 455 -5.26 -19.96 -0.11
N HIS A 456 -4.96 -20.87 -1.04
CA HIS A 456 -4.88 -22.32 -0.75
C HIS A 456 -3.57 -22.63 0.00
N GLY A 457 -3.63 -23.47 1.04
CA GLY A 457 -2.44 -23.90 1.79
C GLY A 457 -1.74 -22.81 2.61
N VAL A 458 -2.44 -21.73 2.97
CA VAL A 458 -1.94 -20.67 3.87
C VAL A 458 -2.92 -20.34 4.96
N THR A 459 -2.38 -19.97 6.12
CA THR A 459 -3.12 -19.62 7.34
C THR A 459 -4.25 -18.62 7.05
N PRO A 460 -5.50 -18.88 7.44
CA PRO A 460 -6.58 -17.91 7.33
C PRO A 460 -6.32 -16.66 8.19
N LEU A 461 -6.61 -15.46 7.67
CA LEU A 461 -6.32 -14.21 8.39
C LEU A 461 -7.08 -14.09 9.72
N ASN A 462 -8.31 -14.59 9.79
CA ASN A 462 -9.11 -14.65 11.02
C ASN A 462 -8.55 -15.62 12.08
N LYS A 463 -7.70 -16.59 11.72
CA LYS A 463 -6.97 -17.45 12.67
C LYS A 463 -5.81 -16.71 13.36
N LEU A 464 -5.27 -15.67 12.73
CA LEU A 464 -4.25 -14.78 13.30
C LEU A 464 -4.86 -13.58 14.01
N TYR A 465 -5.95 -13.02 13.44
CA TYR A 465 -6.66 -11.85 13.97
C TYR A 465 -8.16 -12.19 14.16
N PRO A 466 -8.55 -12.80 15.29
CA PRO A 466 -9.95 -13.14 15.57
C PRO A 466 -10.84 -11.90 15.64
N GLY A 467 -11.94 -11.88 14.88
CA GLY A 467 -12.82 -10.70 14.78
C GLY A 467 -12.36 -9.65 13.75
N ALA A 468 -11.31 -9.92 12.97
CA ALA A 468 -10.99 -9.14 11.78
C ALA A 468 -12.09 -9.25 10.71
N GLU A 469 -12.41 -8.14 10.06
CA GLU A 469 -13.33 -8.08 8.92
C GLU A 469 -12.57 -8.37 7.61
N ILE A 470 -13.15 -9.18 6.73
CA ILE A 470 -12.57 -9.55 5.43
C ILE A 470 -13.58 -9.24 4.32
N ARG A 471 -13.38 -8.15 3.60
CA ARG A 471 -14.18 -7.79 2.42
C ARG A 471 -13.63 -8.50 1.20
N ILE A 472 -14.42 -9.40 0.64
CA ILE A 472 -14.12 -10.05 -0.65
C ILE A 472 -14.70 -9.16 -1.76
N LEU A 473 -13.88 -8.82 -2.74
CA LEU A 473 -14.29 -8.07 -3.92
C LEU A 473 -14.70 -9.08 -5.02
N PRO A 474 -16.01 -9.27 -5.26
CA PRO A 474 -16.50 -10.31 -6.18
C PRO A 474 -16.05 -10.04 -7.62
N GLN A 475 -15.98 -11.12 -8.40
CA GLN A 475 -15.68 -11.13 -9.83
C GLN A 475 -14.35 -10.41 -10.21
N SER A 476 -13.40 -10.34 -9.28
CA SER A 476 -12.15 -9.59 -9.46
C SER A 476 -10.88 -10.44 -9.26
N GLY A 477 -9.90 -10.22 -10.12
CA GLY A 477 -8.49 -10.58 -9.88
C GLY A 477 -7.73 -9.44 -9.20
N HIS A 478 -6.45 -9.66 -8.91
CA HIS A 478 -5.59 -8.72 -8.19
C HIS A 478 -5.45 -7.38 -8.91
N VAL A 479 -5.07 -7.41 -10.19
CA VAL A 479 -4.84 -6.19 -10.98
C VAL A 479 -6.18 -5.53 -11.31
N GLY A 480 -7.21 -6.34 -11.56
CA GLY A 480 -8.58 -5.89 -11.76
C GLY A 480 -9.13 -5.12 -10.54
N ALA A 481 -8.99 -5.66 -9.33
CA ALA A 481 -9.43 -5.03 -8.10
C ALA A 481 -8.71 -3.70 -7.82
N TYR A 482 -7.39 -3.64 -8.07
CA TYR A 482 -6.59 -2.42 -7.95
C TYR A 482 -7.05 -1.34 -8.94
N LEU A 483 -7.16 -1.67 -10.24
CA LEU A 483 -7.60 -0.72 -11.26
C LEU A 483 -9.05 -0.25 -11.03
N ARG A 484 -9.94 -1.17 -10.63
CA ARG A 484 -11.34 -0.86 -10.29
C ARG A 484 -11.43 0.16 -9.16
N ASN A 485 -10.62 0.02 -8.11
CA ASN A 485 -10.54 0.97 -6.99
C ASN A 485 -9.81 2.28 -7.32
N ALA A 486 -8.89 2.29 -8.29
CA ALA A 486 -8.23 3.52 -8.71
C ALA A 486 -9.14 4.45 -9.54
N VAL A 487 -10.14 3.90 -10.24
CA VAL A 487 -10.95 4.63 -11.23
C VAL A 487 -12.44 4.72 -10.86
N TRP A 488 -13.07 3.59 -10.47
CA TRP A 488 -14.52 3.47 -10.38
C TRP A 488 -15.04 3.29 -8.95
N THR A 489 -14.67 2.19 -8.28
CA THR A 489 -15.14 1.87 -6.93
C THR A 489 -14.31 2.61 -5.88
N ARG A 490 -14.78 2.60 -4.62
CA ARG A 490 -14.13 3.29 -3.49
C ARG A 490 -13.80 2.34 -2.35
N ASP A 491 -13.81 1.02 -2.59
CA ASP A 491 -13.73 -0.07 -1.62
C ASP A 491 -12.56 0.13 -0.62
N PHE A 492 -11.38 0.54 -1.10
CA PHE A 492 -10.22 0.82 -0.24
C PHE A 492 -10.37 2.09 0.62
N ARG A 493 -10.95 3.17 0.07
CA ARG A 493 -11.24 4.42 0.81
C ARG A 493 -12.31 4.16 1.87
N GLN A 494 -13.37 3.45 1.48
CA GLN A 494 -14.46 3.03 2.36
C GLN A 494 -13.93 2.23 3.56
N ALA A 495 -13.07 1.25 3.31
CA ALA A 495 -12.44 0.45 4.37
C ALA A 495 -11.60 1.30 5.34
N ILE A 496 -10.88 2.31 4.86
CA ILE A 496 -10.11 3.24 5.73
C ILE A 496 -11.07 4.04 6.63
N THR A 497 -12.14 4.62 6.08
CA THR A 497 -13.14 5.34 6.87
C THR A 497 -13.82 4.44 7.89
N ASP A 498 -14.32 3.26 7.47
CA ASP A 498 -15.08 2.35 8.34
C ASP A 498 -14.23 1.84 9.50
N CYS A 499 -12.94 1.56 9.25
CA CYS A 499 -12.02 1.12 10.29
C CYS A 499 -11.66 2.26 11.27
N LEU A 500 -11.42 3.48 10.77
CA LEU A 500 -11.22 4.66 11.62
C LEU A 500 -12.47 5.01 12.46
N ASN A 501 -13.67 4.86 11.89
CA ASN A 501 -14.94 5.02 12.61
C ASN A 501 -15.08 3.97 13.72
N ARG A 502 -14.84 2.69 13.40
CA ARG A 502 -14.79 1.61 14.40
C ARG A 502 -13.76 1.85 15.49
N GLN A 503 -12.63 2.49 15.19
CA GLN A 503 -11.65 2.88 16.21
C GLN A 503 -12.19 3.97 17.15
N VAL A 504 -12.96 4.95 16.65
CA VAL A 504 -13.64 5.95 17.51
C VAL A 504 -14.69 5.28 18.38
N GLU A 505 -15.51 4.40 17.81
CA GLU A 505 -16.58 3.69 18.52
C GLU A 505 -16.03 2.79 19.63
N LEU A 506 -14.99 1.99 19.34
CA LEU A 506 -14.43 1.03 20.31
C LEU A 506 -13.50 1.64 21.36
N HIS A 507 -12.80 2.74 21.07
CA HIS A 507 -11.73 3.28 21.94
C HIS A 507 -11.91 4.73 22.38
N TYR A 508 -12.92 5.45 21.87
CA TYR A 508 -13.26 6.81 22.29
C TYR A 508 -14.73 6.96 22.74
N GLY A 509 -15.56 5.93 22.56
CA GLY A 509 -16.95 5.89 23.06
C GLY A 509 -17.94 6.78 22.30
N GLU A 510 -17.60 7.20 21.08
CA GLU A 510 -18.38 8.11 20.25
C GLU A 510 -18.72 7.48 18.88
N PRO A 511 -19.81 7.89 18.21
CA PRO A 511 -20.13 7.43 16.87
C PRO A 511 -19.05 7.88 15.87
N GLY A 512 -18.71 7.02 14.91
CA GLY A 512 -17.70 7.31 13.88
C GLY A 512 -17.97 8.60 13.09
N PRO A 513 -17.14 9.66 13.23
CA PRO A 513 -17.42 10.98 12.66
C PRO A 513 -16.87 11.15 11.24
N PHE A 514 -16.09 10.20 10.73
CA PHE A 514 -15.45 10.30 9.41
C PHE A 514 -16.42 9.85 8.32
N ARG A 515 -16.39 10.55 7.17
CA ARG A 515 -17.39 10.38 6.12
C ARG A 515 -17.31 9.02 5.43
N SER A 516 -18.37 8.23 5.59
CA SER A 516 -19.02 7.61 4.43
C SER A 516 -20.50 7.32 4.65
N PRO A 517 -21.39 8.04 3.95
CA PRO A 517 -22.79 7.66 3.85
C PRO A 517 -23.31 7.69 2.40
N GLN A 518 -23.36 6.53 1.73
CA GLN A 518 -24.27 6.28 0.60
C GLN A 518 -24.86 4.86 0.57
N THR A 519 -25.42 4.43 1.71
CA THR A 519 -26.68 3.68 1.69
C THR A 519 -27.80 4.62 2.07
N LYS A 520 -28.51 5.17 1.08
CA LYS A 520 -29.86 5.68 1.33
C LYS A 520 -30.74 4.47 1.72
N PRO A 521 -31.56 4.53 2.78
CA PRO A 521 -32.71 3.64 2.83
C PRO A 521 -33.60 3.98 1.63
N ALA A 522 -34.03 2.95 0.89
CA ALA A 522 -35.01 3.13 -0.19
C ALA A 522 -36.39 3.34 0.44
N VAL A 523 -36.78 4.60 0.62
CA VAL A 523 -38.13 5.01 1.02
C VAL A 523 -38.72 5.93 -0.05
N THR A 524 -39.00 5.29 -1.18
CA THR A 524 -40.22 5.51 -1.97
C THR A 524 -41.33 4.66 -1.32
N ASP A 525 -42.56 5.10 -1.15
CA ASP A 525 -43.20 6.38 -1.46
C ASP A 525 -44.40 6.61 -0.50
N THR A 526 -44.99 7.82 -0.56
CA THR A 526 -46.30 8.24 -0.01
C THR A 526 -46.58 7.98 1.48
#